data_AF-A0A7J3XX33-F1
#
_entry.id   AF-A0A7J3XX33-F1
#
_cell.length_a   1.000
_cell.length_b   1.000
_cell.length_c   1.000
_cell.angle_alpha   90.00
_cell.angle_beta   90.00
_cell.angle_gamma   90.00
#
_symmetry.space_group_name_H-M   'P 1'
#
loop_
_entity.id
_entity.type
_entity.pdbx_description
1 polymer ?
#
loop_
_entity_poly.entity_id
_entity_poly.type
_entity_poly.pdbx_seq_one_letter_code
_entity_poly.pdbx_strand_id
1 'polypeptide(L)' 'MSEISASDLTLVEKYVFLGKTRYRIALSGTNIVFNVEASSDDEAYMKVLEIIRRMGIDKRLLESIRAKMKKS' A
#
# COMPACT_ATOMS: atom_id res chain seq x y z
N MET A 1 4.37 18.69 2.61
CA MET A 1 3.83 17.47 3.28
C MET A 1 4.76 16.33 2.91
N SER A 2 5.16 15.48 3.85
CA SER A 2 5.99 14.32 3.52
C SER A 2 5.12 13.25 2.87
N GLU A 3 5.56 12.78 1.70
CA GLU A 3 4.86 11.76 0.94
C GLU A 3 5.09 10.37 1.55
N ILE A 4 4.16 9.45 1.25
CA ILE A 4 4.33 8.02 1.51
C ILE A 4 5.38 7.49 0.54
N SER A 5 6.29 6.63 1.03
CA SER A 5 7.33 6.02 0.20
C SER A 5 7.28 4.50 0.29
N ALA A 6 8.12 3.82 -0.50
CA ALA A 6 8.19 2.36 -0.51
C ALA A 6 8.49 1.73 0.86
N SER A 7 9.19 2.45 1.76
CA SER A 7 9.47 1.95 3.12
C SER A 7 8.24 1.93 4.03
N ASP A 8 7.15 2.60 3.66
CA ASP A 8 5.85 2.49 4.33
C ASP A 8 4.98 1.35 3.79
N LEU A 9 5.47 0.61 2.80
CA LEU A 9 4.73 -0.44 2.12
C LEU A 9 5.36 -1.80 2.42
N THR A 10 4.54 -2.85 2.41
CA THR A 10 5.01 -4.23 2.58
C THR A 10 4.25 -5.13 1.62
N LEU A 11 4.98 -5.85 0.77
CA LEU A 11 4.40 -6.90 -0.06
C LEU A 11 3.92 -8.05 0.86
N VAL A 12 2.61 -8.28 0.86
CA VAL A 12 1.97 -9.35 1.63
C VAL A 12 1.93 -10.63 0.81
N GLU A 13 1.54 -10.53 -0.45
CA GLU A 13 1.31 -11.70 -1.30
C GLU A 13 1.45 -11.36 -2.78
N LYS A 14 1.94 -12.32 -3.55
CA LYS A 14 1.95 -12.31 -5.01
C LYS A 14 1.32 -13.61 -5.51
N TYR A 15 0.27 -13.51 -6.33
CA TYR A 15 -0.48 -14.67 -6.80
C TYR A 15 -0.99 -14.45 -8.22
N VAL A 16 -1.41 -15.54 -8.88
CA VAL A 16 -2.04 -15.48 -10.21
C VAL A 16 -3.53 -15.70 -10.07
N PHE A 17 -4.35 -14.82 -10.64
CA PHE A 17 -5.80 -14.94 -10.66
C PHE A 17 -6.33 -14.59 -12.04
N LEU A 18 -7.05 -15.52 -12.68
CA LEU A 18 -7.54 -15.40 -14.07
C LEU A 18 -6.41 -15.03 -15.07
N GLY A 19 -5.26 -15.70 -14.95
CA GLY A 19 -4.09 -15.48 -15.81
C GLY A 19 -3.35 -14.16 -15.57
N LYS A 20 -3.78 -13.35 -14.58
CA LYS A 20 -3.17 -12.06 -14.25
C LYS A 20 -2.38 -12.17 -12.94
N THR A 21 -1.16 -11.66 -12.94
CA THR A 21 -0.34 -11.54 -11.72
C THR A 21 -0.89 -10.41 -10.87
N ARG A 22 -1.25 -10.73 -9.62
CA ARG A 22 -1.79 -9.81 -8.62
C ARG A 22 -0.88 -9.72 -7.42
N TYR A 23 -0.81 -8.51 -6.89
CA TYR A 23 0.00 -8.12 -5.75
C TYR A 23 -0.90 -7.57 -4.66
N ARG A 24 -0.70 -8.05 -3.44
CA ARG A 24 -1.28 -7.49 -2.21
C ARG A 24 -0.19 -6.75 -1.48
N ILE A 25 -0.31 -5.44 -1.39
CA ILE A 25 0.66 -4.58 -0.72
C ILE A 25 -0.05 -3.89 0.45
N ALA A 26 0.45 -4.10 1.66
CA ALA A 26 -0.05 -3.46 2.86
C ALA A 26 0.60 -2.09 3.05
N LEU A 27 -0.17 -1.15 3.60
CA LEU A 27 0.35 0.07 4.19
C LEU A 27 0.76 -0.21 5.64
N SER A 28 2.07 -0.21 5.89
CA SER A 28 2.67 -0.69 7.13
C SER A 28 2.08 -0.02 8.38
N GLY A 29 1.78 -0.84 9.39
CA GLY A 29 1.17 -0.37 10.64
C GLY A 29 -0.33 -0.03 10.53
N THR A 30 -0.99 -0.42 9.45
CA THR A 30 -2.44 -0.28 9.25
C THR A 30 -3.02 -1.60 8.73
N ASN A 31 -4.35 -1.71 8.74
CA ASN A 31 -5.06 -2.82 8.09
C ASN A 31 -5.40 -2.54 6.61
N ILE A 32 -4.83 -1.49 6.01
CA ILE A 32 -5.08 -1.11 4.62
C ILE A 32 -4.20 -1.97 3.72
N VAL A 33 -4.83 -2.71 2.81
CA VAL A 33 -4.17 -3.55 1.81
C VAL A 33 -4.67 -3.17 0.42
N PHE A 34 -3.74 -2.89 -0.47
CA PHE A 34 -3.99 -2.58 -1.87
C PHE A 34 -3.83 -3.85 -2.71
N ASN A 35 -4.80 -4.10 -3.59
CA ASN A 35 -4.72 -5.17 -4.59
C ASN A 35 -4.46 -4.53 -5.95
N VAL A 36 -3.33 -4.86 -6.58
CA VAL A 36 -2.99 -4.35 -7.91
C VAL A 36 -2.58 -5.49 -8.83
N GLU A 37 -2.98 -5.39 -10.09
CA GLU A 37 -2.40 -6.21 -11.16
C GLU A 37 -1.10 -5.56 -11.61
N ALA A 38 -0.01 -6.33 -11.72
CA ALA A 38 1.29 -5.84 -12.16
C ALA A 38 2.14 -6.99 -12.71
N SER A 39 3.13 -6.65 -13.54
CA SER A 39 4.09 -7.58 -14.14
C SER A 39 5.40 -7.70 -13.36
N SER A 40 5.70 -6.73 -12.48
CA SER A 40 6.86 -6.72 -11.60
C SER A 40 6.53 -6.12 -10.23
N ASP A 41 7.43 -6.35 -9.27
CA ASP A 41 7.30 -5.81 -7.92
C ASP A 41 7.38 -4.28 -7.94
N ASP A 42 8.31 -3.71 -8.71
CA ASP A 42 8.45 -2.25 -8.89
C ASP A 42 7.17 -1.62 -9.45
N GLU A 43 6.57 -2.23 -10.47
CA GLU A 43 5.30 -1.76 -11.05
C GLU A 43 4.18 -1.81 -10.01
N ALA A 44 4.13 -2.86 -9.19
CA ALA A 44 3.14 -2.98 -8.13
C ALA A 44 3.30 -1.85 -7.09
N TYR A 45 4.52 -1.59 -6.62
CA TYR A 45 4.79 -0.50 -5.68
C TYR A 45 4.45 0.87 -6.27
N MET A 46 4.82 1.14 -7.53
CA MET A 46 4.48 2.40 -8.21
C MET A 46 2.96 2.61 -8.30
N LYS A 47 2.20 1.59 -8.70
CA LYS A 47 0.74 1.64 -8.76
C LYS A 47 0.11 1.93 -7.40
N VAL A 48 0.63 1.31 -6.34
CA VAL A 48 0.13 1.53 -4.98
C VAL A 48 0.44 2.96 -4.50
N LEU A 49 1.64 3.47 -4.74
CA LEU A 49 1.99 4.86 -4.41
C LEU A 49 1.12 5.87 -5.16
N GLU A 50 0.80 5.61 -6.43
CA GLU A 50 -0.11 6.45 -7.20
C GLU A 50 -1.53 6.43 -6.61
N ILE A 51 -2.06 5.26 -6.23
CA ILE A 51 -3.37 5.13 -5.58
C ILE A 51 -3.39 5.91 -4.26
N ILE A 52 -2.37 5.74 -3.41
CA ILE A 52 -2.23 6.44 -2.13
C ILE A 52 -2.23 7.96 -2.33
N ARG A 53 -1.47 8.45 -3.32
CA ARG A 53 -1.43 9.87 -3.68
C ARG A 53 -2.79 10.39 -4.13
N ARG A 54 -3.51 9.63 -4.96
CA ARG A 54 -4.87 9.98 -5.42
C ARG A 54 -5.90 9.98 -4.29
N MET A 55 -5.71 9.14 -3.27
CA MET A 55 -6.55 9.13 -2.06
C MET A 55 -6.21 10.27 -1.09
N GLY A 56 -5.16 11.05 -1.33
CA GLY A 56 -4.72 12.12 -0.43
C GLY A 56 -4.14 11.61 0.89
N ILE A 57 -3.63 10.37 0.92
CA ILE A 57 -3.00 9.81 2.10
C ILE A 57 -1.55 10.32 2.16
N ASP A 58 -1.27 11.17 3.14
CA ASP A 58 0.08 11.64 3.45
C ASP A 58 0.60 11.00 4.75
N LYS A 59 1.85 11.30 5.10
CA LYS A 59 2.47 10.80 6.35
C LYS A 59 1.69 11.19 7.60
N ARG A 60 1.10 12.38 7.65
CA ARG A 60 0.36 12.86 8.83
C ARG A 60 -0.90 12.03 9.03
N LEU A 61 -1.63 11.74 7.96
CA LEU A 61 -2.81 10.89 8.01
C LEU A 61 -2.44 9.45 8.37
N LEU A 62 -1.36 8.90 7.78
CA LEU A 62 -0.86 7.57 8.12
C LEU A 62 -0.57 7.42 9.61
N GLU A 63 0.15 8.37 10.21
CA GLU A 63 0.41 8.36 11.65
C GLU A 63 -0.87 8.47 12.48
N SER A 64 -1.84 9.24 12.02
CA SER A 64 -3.15 9.36 12.68
C SER A 64 -3.93 8.03 12.65
N ILE A 65 -3.84 7.28 11.55
CA ILE A 65 -4.43 5.93 11.42
C ILE A 65 -3.71 4.96 12.37
N ARG A 66 -2.37 4.92 12.33
CA ARG A 66 -1.55 4.07 13.21
C ARG A 66 -1.86 4.30 14.69
N ALA A 67 -2.03 5.55 15.10
CA ALA A 67 -2.37 5.90 16.48
C ALA A 67 -3.75 5.38 16.94
N LYS A 68 -4.73 5.32 16.02
CA LYS A 68 -6.06 4.73 16.33
C LYS A 68 -5.99 3.21 16.45
N MET A 69 -5.19 2.56 15.60
CA MET A 69 -5.00 1.11 15.61
C MET A 69 -4.34 0.60 16.90
N LYS A 70 -3.35 1.33 17.45
CA LYS A 70 -2.66 0.97 18.70
C LYS A 70 -3.54 1.01 19.96
N LYS A 71 -4.71 1.67 19.89
CA LYS A 71 -5.65 1.79 21.01
C LYS A 71 -6.73 0.71 21.04
N SER A 72 -6.73 -0.17 20.04
CA SER A 72 -7.70 -1.27 19.88
C SER A 72 -7.12 -2.60 20.34
#